data_AF-A2GHR1-F1
#
_entry.id   AF-A2GHR1-F1
#
_cell.length_a   1.000
_cell.length_b   1.000
_cell.length_c   1.000
_cell.angle_alpha   90.00
_cell.angle_beta   90.00
_cell.angle_gamma   90.00
#
_symmetry.space_group_name_H-M   'P 1'
#
loop_
_entity.id
_entity.type
_entity.pdbx_description
1 polymer ?
#
loop_
_entity_poly.entity_id
_entity_poly.type
_entity_poly.pdbx_seq_one_letter_code
_entity_poly.pdbx_strand_id
1 'polypeptide(L)'
;MANYVKDKGMDGFAHFFDKQAEEELEHAEKLRQFLFAIDVRPDLEGINKPETEFGTFTETFKTALEHEKEVTKRINDLYDLSVKENDHRVTSLLQWYVDEQ
;
A
#
# COMPACT_ATOMS: atom_id res chain seq x y z
N MET A 1 -12.32 -3.64 -2.87
CA MET A 1 -13.24 -3.29 -1.76
C MET A 1 -14.31 -2.27 -2.18
N ALA A 2 -13.95 -1.16 -2.85
CA ALA A 2 -14.91 -0.15 -3.33
C ALA A 2 -16.10 -0.73 -4.11
N ASN A 3 -15.84 -1.56 -5.13
CA ASN A 3 -16.91 -2.20 -5.92
C ASN A 3 -17.90 -3.00 -5.05
N TYR A 4 -17.40 -3.72 -4.04
CA TYR A 4 -18.24 -4.54 -3.17
C TYR A 4 -19.18 -3.67 -2.33
N VAL A 5 -18.66 -2.66 -1.64
CA VAL A 5 -19.51 -1.79 -0.80
C VAL A 5 -20.45 -0.92 -1.64
N LYS A 6 -20.05 -0.56 -2.87
CA LYS A 6 -20.90 0.14 -3.84
C LYS A 6 -22.08 -0.72 -4.32
N ASP A 7 -21.83 -1.99 -4.64
CA ASP A 7 -22.89 -2.96 -4.98
C ASP A 7 -23.92 -3.10 -3.84
N LYS A 8 -23.49 -2.92 -2.59
CA LYS A 8 -24.37 -2.91 -1.40
C LYS A 8 -24.98 -1.54 -1.07
N GLY A 9 -24.83 -0.54 -1.94
CA GLY A 9 -25.43 0.79 -1.79
C GLY A 9 -24.75 1.71 -0.77
N MET A 10 -23.50 1.43 -0.39
CA MET A 10 -22.74 2.25 0.56
C MET A 10 -21.79 3.20 -0.18
N ASP A 11 -22.34 4.23 -0.82
CA ASP A 11 -21.57 5.15 -1.67
C ASP A 11 -20.45 5.90 -0.93
N GLY A 12 -20.67 6.27 0.34
CA GLY A 12 -19.64 6.92 1.16
C GLY A 12 -18.42 6.04 1.41
N PHE A 13 -18.63 4.75 1.68
CA PHE A 13 -17.53 3.80 1.83
C PHE A 13 -16.88 3.47 0.50
N ALA A 14 -17.65 3.41 -0.58
CA ALA A 14 -17.09 3.23 -1.92
C ALA A 14 -16.12 4.38 -2.25
N HIS A 15 -16.54 5.63 -2.02
CA HIS A 15 -15.70 6.80 -2.22
C HIS A 15 -14.42 6.77 -1.38
N PHE A 16 -14.52 6.38 -0.10
CA PHE A 16 -13.35 6.19 0.75
C PHE A 16 -12.35 5.19 0.14
N PHE A 17 -12.82 3.99 -0.24
CA PHE A 17 -11.93 2.98 -0.83
C PHE A 17 -11.39 3.36 -2.21
N ASP A 18 -12.13 4.13 -3.01
CA ASP A 18 -11.62 4.68 -4.26
C ASP A 18 -10.48 5.67 -4.00
N LYS A 19 -10.60 6.51 -2.96
CA LYS A 19 -9.53 7.43 -2.54
C LYS A 19 -8.30 6.72 -2.01
N GLN A 20 -8.48 5.70 -1.19
CA GLN A 20 -7.37 4.87 -0.71
C GLN A 20 -6.66 4.17 -1.88
N ALA A 21 -7.39 3.69 -2.89
CA ALA A 21 -6.77 3.10 -4.08
C ALA A 21 -5.97 4.12 -4.91
N GLU A 22 -6.42 5.38 -4.98
CA GLU A 22 -5.66 6.48 -5.60
C GLU A 22 -4.37 6.76 -4.80
N GLU A 23 -4.45 6.87 -3.47
CA GLU A 23 -3.30 7.09 -2.58
C GLU A 23 -2.27 5.96 -2.69
N GLU A 24 -2.70 4.70 -2.71
CA GLU A 24 -1.79 3.54 -2.87
C GLU A 24 -1.07 3.51 -4.24
N LEU A 25 -1.69 4.06 -5.30
CA LEU A 25 -1.01 4.24 -6.58
C LEU A 25 0.07 5.32 -6.51
N GLU A 26 -0.16 6.39 -5.75
CA GLU A 26 0.85 7.42 -5.49
C GLU A 26 2.01 6.85 -4.66
N HIS A 27 1.71 6.01 -3.66
CA HIS A 27 2.72 5.29 -2.86
C HIS A 27 3.61 4.40 -3.74
N ALA A 28 3.00 3.61 -4.64
CA ALA A 28 3.73 2.76 -5.58
C ALA A 28 4.58 3.58 -6.57
N GLU A 29 4.04 4.68 -7.09
CA GLU A 29 4.75 5.57 -8.01
C GLU A 29 5.97 6.23 -7.34
N LYS A 30 5.85 6.64 -6.07
CA LYS A 30 6.97 7.19 -5.30
C LYS A 30 8.12 6.19 -5.14
N LEU A 31 7.84 4.91 -4.88
CA LEU A 31 8.86 3.84 -4.88
C LEU A 31 9.48 3.69 -6.27
N ARG A 32 8.65 3.65 -7.32
CA ARG A 32 9.11 3.49 -8.71
C ARG A 32 10.04 4.61 -9.13
N GLN A 33 9.70 5.86 -8.82
CA GLN A 33 10.52 7.04 -9.13
C GLN A 33 11.83 7.03 -8.34
N PHE A 34 11.80 6.64 -7.08
CA PHE A 34 13.01 6.49 -6.28
C PHE A 34 14.00 5.50 -6.91
N LEU A 35 13.52 4.34 -7.36
CA LEU A 35 14.38 3.34 -8.02
C LEU A 35 15.06 3.93 -9.26
N PHE A 36 14.33 4.64 -10.10
CA PHE A 36 14.94 5.33 -11.25
C PHE A 36 15.94 6.41 -10.83
N ALA A 37 15.69 7.13 -9.75
CA ALA A 37 16.60 8.18 -9.25
C ALA A 37 17.93 7.62 -8.74
N ILE A 38 18.00 6.32 -8.45
CA ILE A 38 19.24 5.61 -8.09
C ILE A 38 19.74 4.68 -9.21
N ASP A 39 19.35 4.95 -10.45
CA ASP A 39 19.73 4.21 -11.66
C ASP A 39 19.33 2.71 -11.65
N VAL A 40 18.28 2.36 -10.89
CA VAL A 40 17.70 1.02 -10.84
C VAL A 40 16.42 0.98 -11.67
N ARG A 41 16.37 0.10 -12.67
CA ARG A 41 15.13 -0.14 -13.44
C ARG A 41 14.24 -1.14 -12.68
N PRO A 42 13.04 -0.76 -12.23
CA PRO A 42 12.10 -1.71 -11.64
C PRO A 42 11.62 -2.73 -12.69
N ASP A 43 11.48 -3.98 -12.28
CA ASP A 43 10.81 -5.03 -13.02
C ASP A 43 9.47 -5.33 -12.34
N LEU A 44 8.36 -5.03 -13.03
CA LEU A 44 7.02 -5.14 -12.45
C LEU A 44 6.43 -6.51 -12.77
N GLU A 45 6.07 -7.23 -11.71
CA GLU A 45 5.37 -8.51 -11.83
C GLU A 45 3.85 -8.34 -11.89
N GLY A 46 3.14 -9.40 -12.28
CA GLY A 46 1.69 -9.45 -12.23
C GLY A 46 1.18 -9.42 -10.80
N ILE A 47 0.04 -8.76 -10.58
CA ILE A 47 -0.64 -8.71 -9.29
C ILE A 47 -1.73 -9.80 -9.26
N ASN A 48 -1.83 -10.53 -8.16
CA ASN A 48 -2.89 -11.52 -7.97
C ASN A 48 -4.28 -10.86 -7.97
N LYS A 49 -5.28 -11.59 -8.46
CA LYS A 49 -6.67 -11.12 -8.40
C LYS A 49 -7.05 -10.86 -6.93
N PRO A 50 -7.56 -9.66 -6.59
CA PRO A 50 -8.00 -9.38 -5.22
C PRO A 50 -9.30 -10.12 -4.87
N GLU A 51 -9.54 -10.29 -3.57
CA GLU A 51 -10.83 -10.75 -3.06
C GLU A 51 -11.94 -9.79 -3.51
N THR A 52 -13.12 -10.35 -3.82
CA THR A 52 -14.27 -9.58 -4.31
C THR A 52 -15.45 -9.63 -3.35
N GLU A 53 -15.48 -10.59 -2.43
CA GLU A 53 -16.57 -10.77 -1.47
C GLU A 53 -16.03 -10.68 -0.03
N PHE A 54 -16.66 -9.84 0.79
CA PHE A 54 -16.13 -9.49 2.12
C PHE A 54 -17.11 -9.71 3.28
N GLY A 55 -18.28 -10.32 3.02
CA GLY A 55 -19.27 -10.66 4.06
C GLY A 55 -20.09 -9.45 4.54
N THR A 56 -19.61 -8.77 5.57
CA THR A 56 -20.22 -7.56 6.15
C THR A 56 -19.34 -6.34 5.92
N PHE A 57 -19.89 -5.13 6.10
CA PHE A 57 -19.07 -3.92 6.02
C PHE A 57 -17.96 -3.91 7.07
N THR A 58 -18.25 -4.34 8.30
CA THR A 58 -17.23 -4.47 9.35
C THR A 58 -16.12 -5.44 8.94
N GLU A 59 -16.45 -6.57 8.32
CA GLU A 59 -15.46 -7.51 7.80
C GLU A 59 -14.63 -6.91 6.67
N THR A 60 -15.24 -6.12 5.77
CA THR A 60 -14.53 -5.38 4.72
C THR A 60 -13.45 -4.47 5.30
N PHE A 61 -13.79 -3.67 6.32
CA PHE A 61 -12.82 -2.78 6.99
C PHE A 61 -11.79 -3.54 7.82
N LYS A 62 -12.14 -4.69 8.40
CA LYS A 62 -11.15 -5.57 9.04
C LYS A 62 -10.15 -6.12 8.02
N THR A 63 -10.60 -6.53 6.84
CA THR A 63 -9.71 -6.98 5.77
C THR A 63 -8.79 -5.85 5.30
N ALA A 64 -9.31 -4.62 5.16
CA ALA A 64 -8.49 -3.45 4.85
C ALA A 64 -7.43 -3.20 5.94
N LEU A 65 -7.83 -3.18 7.21
CA LEU A 65 -6.92 -2.95 8.34
C LEU A 65 -5.83 -4.02 8.46
N GLU A 66 -6.17 -5.29 8.26
CA GLU A 66 -5.16 -6.35 8.28
C GLU A 66 -4.20 -6.25 7.08
N HIS A 67 -4.68 -5.79 5.92
CA HIS A 67 -3.80 -5.49 4.79
C HIS A 67 -2.83 -4.36 5.12
N GLU A 68 -3.32 -3.26 5.69
CA GLU A 68 -2.48 -2.13 6.11
C GLU A 68 -1.40 -2.54 7.11
N LYS A 69 -1.75 -3.34 8.13
CA LYS A 69 -0.76 -3.86 9.08
C LYS A 69 0.34 -4.69 8.40
N GLU A 70 0.00 -5.47 7.38
CA GLU A 70 0.98 -6.22 6.59
C GLU A 70 1.86 -5.28 5.75
N VAL A 71 1.32 -4.20 5.20
CA VAL A 71 2.08 -3.15 4.50
C VAL A 71 3.03 -2.44 5.48
N THR A 72 2.54 -1.98 6.63
CA THR A 72 3.33 -1.36 7.70
C THR A 72 4.48 -2.27 8.13
N LYS A 73 4.21 -3.57 8.31
CA LYS A 73 5.25 -4.54 8.65
C LYS A 73 6.32 -4.64 7.57
N ARG A 74 5.94 -4.73 6.29
CA ARG A 74 6.89 -4.79 5.15
C ARG A 74 7.74 -3.53 5.06
N ILE A 75 7.17 -2.34 5.31
CA ILE A 75 7.92 -1.08 5.35
C ILE A 75 8.94 -1.08 6.49
N ASN A 76 8.55 -1.52 7.69
CA ASN A 76 9.48 -1.62 8.82
C ASN A 76 10.61 -2.63 8.54
N ASP A 77 10.29 -3.80 7.97
CA ASP A 77 11.28 -4.81 7.59
C ASP A 77 12.29 -4.24 6.56
N LEU A 78 11.81 -3.46 5.58
CA LEU A 78 12.67 -2.77 4.60
C LEU A 78 13.51 -1.65 5.26
N TYR A 79 12.92 -0.92 6.21
CA TYR A 79 13.62 0.15 6.92
C TYR A 79 14.79 -0.43 7.73
N ASP A 80 14.52 -1.47 8.53
CA ASP A 80 15.54 -2.18 9.31
C ASP A 80 16.65 -2.75 8.42
N LEU A 81 16.29 -3.31 7.26
CA LEU A 81 17.27 -3.78 6.28
C LEU A 81 18.14 -2.64 5.75
N SER A 82 17.54 -1.49 5.40
CA SER A 82 18.29 -0.33 4.89
C SER A 82 19.30 0.20 5.90
N VAL A 83 18.91 0.23 7.19
CA VAL A 83 19.80 0.63 8.29
C VAL A 83 20.94 -0.37 8.46
N LYS A 84 20.63 -1.67 8.45
CA LYS A 84 21.62 -2.74 8.58
C LYS A 84 22.65 -2.71 7.45
N GLU A 85 22.23 -2.39 6.23
CA GLU A 85 23.10 -2.28 5.06
C GLU A 85 23.80 -0.92 4.93
N ASN A 86 23.46 0.05 5.80
CA ASN A 86 23.90 1.44 5.72
C ASN A 86 23.50 2.13 4.40
N ASP A 87 22.38 1.74 3.76
CA ASP A 87 21.86 2.49 2.61
C ASP A 87 21.00 3.66 3.08
N HIS A 88 21.69 4.76 3.40
CA HIS A 88 21.06 5.98 3.89
C HIS A 88 20.05 6.60 2.91
N ARG A 89 20.16 6.34 1.60
CA ARG A 89 19.20 6.85 0.60
C ARG A 89 17.87 6.13 0.76
N VAL A 90 17.92 4.81 0.89
CA VAL A 90 16.74 3.97 1.11
C VAL A 90 16.14 4.28 2.48
N THR A 91 16.95 4.42 3.54
CA THR A 91 16.46 4.81 4.87
C THR A 91 15.73 6.15 4.83
N SER A 92 16.29 7.15 4.14
CA SER A 92 15.66 8.47 4.01
C SER A 92 14.34 8.43 3.23
N LEU A 93 14.21 7.58 2.22
CA LEU A 93 12.94 7.36 1.52
C LEU A 93 11.93 6.70 2.45
N LEU A 94 12.31 5.59 3.08
CA LEU A 94 11.42 4.75 3.87
C LEU A 94 10.92 5.45 5.12
N GLN A 95 11.63 6.44 5.67
CA GLN A 95 11.13 7.25 6.78
C GLN A 95 9.77 7.89 6.45
N TRP A 96 9.57 8.36 5.21
CA TRP A 96 8.28 8.91 4.79
C TRP A 96 7.16 7.88 4.89
N TYR A 97 7.43 6.62 4.49
CA TYR A 97 6.45 5.54 4.61
C TYR A 97 6.23 5.11 6.06
N VAL A 98 7.26 5.17 6.91
CA VAL A 98 7.10 4.92 8.35
C VAL A 98 6.20 5.96 9.01
N ASP A 99 6.27 7.22 8.58
CA ASP A 99 5.44 8.30 9.12
C ASP A 99 3.99 8.26 8.59
N GLU A 100 3.79 7.71 7.38
CA GLU A 100 2.48 7.60 6.71
C GLU A 100 1.65 6.42 7.23
N GLN A 101 2.29 5.27 7.49
CA GLN A 101 1.63 4.01 7.89
C GLN A 101 1.21 3.95 9.36
#